data_AF-A0A1I1LMN3-F1
#
_entry.id   AF-A0A1I1LMN3-F1
#
_cell.length_a   1.000
_cell.length_b   1.000
_cell.length_c   1.000
_cell.angle_alpha   90.00
_cell.angle_beta   90.00
_cell.angle_gamma   90.00
#
_symmetry.space_group_name_H-M   'P 1'
#
loop_
_entity.id
_entity.type
_entity.pdbx_description
1 polymer ?
#
loop_
_entity_poly.entity_id
_entity_poly.type
_entity_poly.pdbx_seq_one_letter_code
_entity_poly.pdbx_strand_id
1 'polypeptide(L)'
;MEEYNKKMTIELEQSVYEEIEEYCQDANIEESELMNTMLQCFIKDTMNKMDAMRKGYAEMGKINLEICSEFDGCENESHAHI
;
A
#
# COMPACT_ATOMS: atom_id res chain seq x y z
N MET A 1 27.56 10.70 -1.78
CA MET A 1 27.16 9.68 -0.79
C MET A 1 27.43 8.35 -1.45
N GLU A 2 28.31 7.53 -0.90
CA GLU A 2 28.50 6.16 -1.40
C GLU A 2 27.20 5.38 -1.17
N GLU A 3 26.60 4.88 -2.25
CA GLU A 3 25.47 3.96 -2.18
C GLU A 3 25.98 2.59 -1.72
N TYR A 4 25.84 2.31 -0.44
CA TYR A 4 26.13 0.99 0.10
C TYR A 4 24.93 0.08 -0.13
N ASN A 5 25.03 -0.82 -1.11
CA ASN A 5 24.08 -1.91 -1.30
C ASN A 5 23.86 -2.64 0.03
N LYS A 6 22.61 -2.71 0.47
CA LYS A 6 22.21 -3.46 1.66
C LYS A 6 21.78 -4.86 1.24
N LYS A 7 22.12 -5.86 2.06
CA LYS A 7 21.66 -7.23 1.87
C LYS A 7 20.65 -7.56 2.95
N MET A 8 19.61 -8.30 2.57
CA MET A 8 18.64 -8.88 3.48
C MET A 8 18.40 -10.33 3.10
N THR A 9 18.14 -11.17 4.11
CA THR A 9 17.67 -12.54 3.91
C THR A 9 16.18 -12.54 4.21
N ILE A 10 15.41 -13.21 3.36
CA ILE A 10 13.97 -13.37 3.52
C ILE A 10 13.64 -14.86 3.52
N GLU A 11 12.61 -15.22 4.27
CA GLU A 11 12.02 -16.55 4.23
C GLU A 11 10.84 -16.54 3.25
N LEU A 12 10.82 -17.50 2.33
CA LEU A 12 9.77 -17.67 1.34
C LEU A 12 9.21 -19.09 1.45
N GLU A 13 7.94 -19.25 1.07
CA GLU A 13 7.40 -20.57 0.83
C GLU A 13 8.15 -21.23 -0.33
N GLN A 14 8.43 -22.53 -0.21
CA GLN A 14 9.22 -23.28 -1.21
C GLN A 14 8.67 -23.10 -2.63
N SER A 15 7.34 -23.20 -2.79
CA SER A 15 6.68 -23.04 -4.09
C SER A 15 6.89 -21.65 -4.69
N VAL A 16 6.89 -20.61 -3.86
CA VAL A 16 7.11 -19.23 -4.33
C VAL A 16 8.56 -19.04 -4.78
N TYR A 17 9.51 -19.63 -4.05
CA TYR A 17 10.92 -19.58 -4.44
C TYR A 17 11.16 -20.30 -5.76
N GLU A 18 10.56 -21.48 -5.96
CA GLU A 18 10.65 -22.24 -7.21
C GLU A 18 10.05 -21.48 -8.41
N GLU A 19 8.89 -20.83 -8.23
CA GLU A 19 8.30 -19.98 -9.27
C GLU A 19 9.20 -18.79 -9.64
N ILE A 20 9.89 -18.20 -8.66
CA ILE A 20 10.86 -17.12 -8.90
C ILE A 20 12.06 -17.63 -9.68
N GLU A 21 12.63 -18.77 -9.30
CA GLU A 21 13.77 -19.38 -10.01
C GLU A 21 13.40 -19.72 -11.46
N GLU A 22 12.25 -20.37 -11.68
CA GLU A 22 11.77 -20.74 -13.02
C GLU A 22 11.60 -19.49 -13.90
N TYR A 23 10.94 -18.45 -13.38
CA TYR A 23 10.77 -17.20 -14.11
C TYR A 23 12.11 -16.51 -14.43
N CYS A 24 13.05 -16.48 -13.47
CA CYS A 24 14.37 -15.89 -13.69
C CYS A 24 15.15 -16.62 -14.78
N GLN A 25 15.06 -17.95 -14.80
CA GLN A 25 15.69 -18.79 -15.83
C GLN A 25 15.08 -18.54 -17.21
N ASP A 26 13.74 -18.54 -17.30
CA ASP A 26 13.02 -18.34 -18.56
C ASP A 26 13.24 -16.95 -19.15
N ALA A 27 13.24 -15.93 -18.29
CA ALA A 27 13.43 -14.54 -18.70
C ALA A 27 14.91 -14.13 -18.83
N ASN A 28 15.85 -15.00 -18.43
CA ASN A 28 17.29 -14.71 -18.35
C ASN A 28 17.57 -13.39 -17.59
N ILE A 29 17.01 -13.29 -16.38
CA ILE A 29 17.22 -12.16 -15.46
C ILE A 29 17.76 -12.68 -14.13
N GLU A 30 18.51 -11.84 -13.42
CA GLU A 30 19.00 -12.16 -12.09
C GLU A 30 17.88 -12.01 -11.05
N GLU A 31 17.82 -12.93 -10.07
CA GLU A 31 16.85 -12.84 -8.96
C GLU A 31 16.92 -11.50 -8.24
N SER A 32 18.14 -10.98 -8.05
CA SER A 32 18.35 -9.69 -7.40
C SER A 32 17.80 -8.52 -8.22
N GLU A 33 17.83 -8.59 -9.54
CA GLU A 33 17.23 -7.59 -10.42
C GLU A 33 15.71 -7.64 -10.30
N LEU A 34 15.13 -8.85 -10.41
CA LEU A 34 13.71 -9.07 -10.25
C LEU A 34 13.19 -8.56 -8.89
N MET A 35 13.86 -8.93 -7.80
CA MET A 35 13.46 -8.54 -6.45
C MET A 35 13.56 -7.04 -6.22
N ASN A 36 14.62 -6.38 -6.74
CA ASN A 36 14.74 -4.93 -6.66
C ASN A 36 13.59 -4.24 -7.40
N THR A 37 13.28 -4.68 -8.62
CA THR A 37 12.19 -4.11 -9.42
C THR A 37 10.83 -4.35 -8.77
N MET A 38 10.54 -5.57 -8.32
CA MET A 38 9.28 -5.89 -7.65
C MET A 38 9.07 -5.06 -6.39
N LEU A 39 10.09 -4.96 -5.52
CA LEU A 39 10.00 -4.17 -4.29
C LEU A 39 9.80 -2.68 -4.59
N GLN A 40 10.52 -2.12 -5.57
CA GLN A 40 10.36 -0.73 -5.97
C GLN A 40 8.96 -0.44 -6.49
N CYS A 41 8.43 -1.29 -7.38
CA CYS A 41 7.07 -1.16 -7.91
C CYS A 41 6.02 -1.24 -6.79
N PHE A 42 6.13 -2.26 -5.93
CA PHE A 42 5.18 -2.47 -4.84
C PHE A 42 5.14 -1.30 -3.85
N ILE A 43 6.31 -0.81 -3.42
CA ILE A 43 6.42 0.32 -2.50
C ILE A 43 5.83 1.58 -3.14
N LYS A 44 6.21 1.88 -4.38
CA LYS A 44 5.74 3.06 -5.11
C LYS A 44 4.22 3.06 -5.25
N ASP A 45 3.64 1.93 -5.66
CA ASP A 45 2.18 1.81 -5.84
C ASP A 45 1.44 1.95 -4.52
N THR A 46 1.98 1.38 -3.44
CA THR A 46 1.40 1.50 -2.10
C THR A 46 1.46 2.94 -1.60
N MET A 47 2.59 3.62 -1.77
CA MET A 47 2.75 5.04 -1.41
C MET A 47 1.80 5.93 -2.21
N ASN A 48 1.63 5.68 -3.52
CA ASN A 48 0.71 6.43 -4.36
C ASN A 48 -0.74 6.28 -3.90
N LYS A 49 -1.17 5.05 -3.56
CA LYS A 49 -2.51 4.79 -3.02
C LYS A 49 -2.75 5.55 -1.71
N MET A 50 -1.79 5.48 -0.79
CA MET A 50 -1.88 6.19 0.49
C MET A 50 -1.91 7.72 0.29
N ASP A 51 -1.11 8.25 -0.62
CA ASP A 51 -1.09 9.69 -0.90
C ASP A 51 -2.39 10.18 -1.55
N ALA A 52 -2.95 9.38 -2.47
CA ALA A 52 -4.26 9.65 -3.06
C ALA A 52 -5.38 9.68 -2.01
N MET A 53 -5.41 8.69 -1.11
CA MET A 53 -6.38 8.67 0.01
C MET A 53 -6.22 9.90 0.91
N ARG A 54 -4.99 10.22 1.30
CA ARG A 54 -4.68 11.36 2.16
C ARG A 54 -5.15 12.68 1.52
N LYS A 55 -4.88 12.87 0.23
CA LYS A 55 -5.32 14.05 -0.53
C LYS A 55 -6.84 14.12 -0.64
N GLY A 56 -7.50 13.01 -1.00
CA GLY A 56 -8.96 12.95 -1.11
C GLY A 56 -9.66 13.30 0.19
N TYR A 57 -9.18 12.79 1.33
CA TYR A 57 -9.73 13.17 2.65
C TYR A 57 -9.51 14.64 3.00
N ALA A 58 -8.35 15.20 2.66
CA ALA A 58 -8.08 16.61 2.91
C ALA A 58 -8.97 17.52 2.05
N GLU A 59 -9.18 17.19 0.77
CA GLU A 59 -10.03 17.92 -0.16
C GLU A 59 -11.51 17.84 0.23
N MET A 60 -11.97 16.65 0.63
CA MET A 60 -13.37 16.42 1.02
C MET A 60 -13.66 16.81 2.47
N GLY A 61 -12.65 17.16 3.26
CA GLY A 61 -12.77 17.37 4.70
C GLY A 61 -13.87 18.37 5.07
N LYS A 62 -14.01 19.47 4.32
CA LYS A 62 -15.06 20.46 4.55
C LYS A 62 -16.46 19.89 4.30
N ILE A 63 -16.67 19.26 3.15
CA ILE A 63 -17.97 18.68 2.76
C ILE A 63 -18.36 17.55 3.73
N ASN A 64 -17.40 16.69 4.09
CA ASN A 64 -17.63 15.62 5.05
C ASN A 64 -18.06 16.17 6.42
N LEU A 65 -17.45 17.25 6.89
CA LEU A 65 -17.83 17.90 8.14
C LEU A 65 -19.22 18.55 8.07
N GLU A 66 -19.56 19.20 6.96
CA GLU A 66 -20.89 19.78 6.74
C GLU A 66 -21.97 18.69 6.80
N ILE A 67 -21.78 17.58 6.09
CA ILE A 67 -22.69 16.43 6.14
C ILE A 67 -22.81 15.89 7.57
N CYS A 68 -21.70 15.62 8.26
CA CYS A 68 -21.75 15.16 9.66
C CYS A 68 -22.56 16.10 10.56
N SER A 69 -22.37 17.42 10.40
CA SER A 69 -23.09 18.41 11.21
C SER A 69 -24.60 18.45 10.94
N GLU A 70 -25.03 18.16 9.71
CA GLU A 70 -26.46 18.13 9.35
C GLU A 70 -27.20 16.94 9.96
N PHE A 71 -26.52 15.81 10.18
CA PHE A 71 -27.12 14.58 10.70
C PHE A 71 -26.89 14.33 12.21
N ASP A 72 -26.07 15.16 12.86
CA ASP A 72 -25.72 15.05 14.29
C ASP A 72 -26.95 15.04 15.21
N GLY A 73 -28.00 15.79 14.86
CA GLY A 73 -29.27 15.80 15.60
C GLY A 73 -30.02 14.45 15.56
N CYS A 74 -30.05 13.79 14.40
CA CYS A 74 -30.74 12.52 14.22
C CYS A 74 -30.04 11.36 14.94
N GLU A 75 -28.71 11.37 14.97
CA GLU A 75 -27.93 10.36 15.71
C GLU A 75 -28.17 10.47 17.22
N ASN A 76 -28.21 11.70 17.76
CA ASN A 76 -28.48 11.94 19.16
C ASN A 76 -29.89 11.52 19.59
N GLU A 77 -30.91 11.71 18.74
CA GLU A 77 -32.28 11.27 19.00
C GLU A 77 -32.42 9.74 18.98
N SER A 78 -31.70 9.06 18.09
CA SER A 78 -31.64 7.59 18.01
C SER A 78 -30.95 6.99 19.22
N HIS A 79 -29.83 7.58 19.67
CA HIS A 79 -29.11 7.11 20.86
C HIS A 79 -29.87 7.36 22.17
N ALA A 80 -30.76 8.34 22.22
CA ALA A 80 -31.61 8.60 23.38
C ALA A 80 -32.77 7.60 23.56
N HIS A 81 -33.06 6.77 22.55
CA HIS A 81 -34.16 5.78 22.56
C HIS A 81 -33.70 4.32 22.66
N ILE A 82 -32.42 4.08 22.98
CA ILE A 82 -31.83 2.77 23.32
C ILE A 82 -31.51 2.75 24.81
#